data_AF-A0A6S7K190-F1
#
_entry.id   AF-A0A6S7K190-F1
#
_cell.length_a   1.000
_cell.length_b   1.000
_cell.length_c   1.000
_cell.angle_alpha   90.00
_cell.angle_beta   90.00
_cell.angle_gamma   90.00
#
_symmetry.space_group_name_H-M   'P 1'
#
loop_
_entity.id
_entity.type
_entity.pdbx_description
1 polymer ?
#
loop_
_entity_poly.entity_id
_entity_poly.type
_entity_poly.pdbx_seq_one_letter_code
_entity_poly.pdbx_strand_id
1 'polypeptide(L)'
;MANLQNAPYVVLLGDVGTGKSTLLEKMTGETGRSSDSFTSYTRSSEVFWVPDGSLIVADTPGSNALKEKLDHNIEIATALNFMHVSRIFIVVKAEARIDSVISNVRTYADCFVELPMDVVAVLVTHMDTPGLKWMEKDFTPEINEELGIDTVIFSSIDTAGETLVCDILKTCTEKYDLTVDNENLFKLFKIHNNHRKILKSTSDEVKNFKAKKQAFDEARKAFSGKDLVDLVFEFQAYMTEEIVEAQKRMSDVNNFTFDGDGAANEAGHVANMVNQLRVVLYDIRTECTGFQNEHGVSELRKCPHCGLIWTRVEGCDGSTECGRQPSSVNDIRDSSFAVLATFAFSWVGNKLNIAKSGDKSVKSEKSTKPNKGCGKSITWREMPPVDIPPEFRETVKVCTSDIKMLPTAAEGFKEKLTNKLDASKKKMKLSGRPSPV
;
A
#
# COMPACT_ATOMS: atom_id res chain seq x y z
N MET A 1 28.55 0.41 16.71
CA MET A 1 27.30 0.48 15.92
C MET A 1 26.21 -0.52 16.37
N ALA A 2 26.33 -1.20 17.53
CA ALA A 2 25.44 -2.32 17.89
C ALA A 2 24.39 -2.05 19.00
N ASN A 3 24.20 -0.81 19.49
CA ASN A 3 23.23 -0.53 20.57
C ASN A 3 22.25 0.62 20.25
N LEU A 4 21.99 0.88 18.97
CA LEU A 4 20.89 1.72 18.47
C LEU A 4 19.56 0.95 18.36
N GLN A 5 19.56 -0.38 18.55
CA GLN A 5 18.54 -1.27 17.96
C GLN A 5 17.20 -1.43 18.71
N ASN A 6 17.08 -1.05 19.99
CA ASN A 6 15.90 -1.46 20.77
C ASN A 6 14.84 -0.39 21.01
N ALA A 7 15.18 0.90 21.09
CA ALA A 7 14.17 1.93 21.30
C ALA A 7 13.17 1.98 20.12
N PRO A 8 11.85 2.14 20.39
CA PRO A 8 10.88 2.44 19.36
C PRO A 8 11.22 3.72 18.62
N TYR A 9 10.96 3.75 17.31
CA TYR A 9 11.14 4.91 16.46
C TYR A 9 9.79 5.34 15.92
N VAL A 10 9.42 6.60 16.14
CA VAL A 10 8.13 7.14 15.72
C VAL A 10 8.31 8.35 14.82
N VAL A 11 7.44 8.49 13.83
CA VAL A 11 7.48 9.60 12.86
C VAL A 11 6.24 10.46 13.06
N LEU A 12 6.43 11.76 13.27
CA LEU A 12 5.35 12.73 13.40
C LEU A 12 5.04 13.36 12.05
N LEU A 13 3.82 13.19 11.54
CA LEU A 13 3.31 13.80 10.31
C LEU A 13 2.19 14.77 10.63
N GLY A 14 1.96 15.80 9.81
CA GLY A 14 0.83 16.70 9.99
C GLY A 14 1.06 18.09 9.43
N ASP A 15 0.02 18.90 9.42
CA ASP A 15 0.04 20.25 8.86
C ASP A 15 0.90 21.21 9.68
N VAL A 16 1.33 22.33 9.08
CA VAL A 16 1.90 23.44 9.84
C VAL A 16 0.86 23.95 10.85
N GLY A 17 1.27 24.17 12.10
CA GLY A 17 0.39 24.65 13.17
C GLY A 17 -0.39 23.56 13.93
N THR A 18 -0.19 22.27 13.63
CA THR A 18 -0.85 21.19 14.39
C THR A 18 -0.15 20.85 15.72
N GLY A 19 0.93 21.54 16.07
CA GLY A 19 1.63 21.35 17.35
C GLY A 19 2.74 20.29 17.36
N LYS A 20 3.16 19.75 16.20
CA LYS A 20 4.25 18.76 16.09
C LYS A 20 5.52 19.17 16.84
N SER A 21 6.04 20.37 16.54
CA SER A 21 7.25 20.88 17.19
C SER A 21 7.06 21.11 18.69
N THR A 22 5.87 21.52 19.13
CA THR A 22 5.54 21.64 20.56
C THR A 22 5.52 20.28 21.25
N LEU A 23 4.97 19.24 20.61
CA LEU A 23 5.04 17.87 21.13
C LEU A 23 6.48 17.39 21.24
N LEU A 24 7.30 17.68 20.22
CA LEU A 24 8.71 17.33 20.22
C LEU A 24 9.42 17.99 21.41
N GLU A 25 9.29 19.30 21.59
CA GLU A 25 9.86 20.04 22.73
C GLU A 25 9.41 19.47 24.09
N LYS A 26 8.12 19.12 24.21
CA LYS A 26 7.59 18.47 25.43
C LYS A 26 8.24 17.12 25.71
N MET A 27 8.46 16.31 24.69
CA MET A 27 9.04 14.97 24.84
C MET A 27 10.56 15.02 25.01
N THR A 28 11.24 15.94 24.33
CA THR A 28 12.72 15.99 24.31
C THR A 28 13.32 16.95 25.33
N GLY A 29 12.53 17.90 25.84
CA GLY A 29 13.03 19.00 26.67
C GLY A 29 13.80 20.08 25.89
N GLU A 30 13.90 19.96 24.56
CA GLU A 30 14.44 21.03 23.72
C GLU A 30 13.50 22.24 23.68
N THR A 31 14.03 23.43 23.41
CA THR A 31 13.26 24.68 23.37
C THR A 31 13.62 25.51 22.14
N GLY A 32 12.67 26.30 21.63
CA GLY A 32 12.89 27.29 20.56
C GLY A 32 12.64 26.76 19.15
N ARG A 33 11.98 25.62 19.04
CA ARG A 33 11.50 24.98 17.80
C ARG A 33 10.06 25.38 17.50
N SER A 34 9.22 25.55 18.52
CA SER A 34 7.87 26.10 18.34
C SER A 34 7.97 27.61 18.06
N SER A 35 7.55 28.02 16.86
CA SER A 35 7.42 29.43 16.52
C SER A 35 6.12 29.68 15.77
N ASP A 36 5.40 30.73 16.19
CA ASP A 36 4.14 31.21 15.61
C ASP A 36 4.38 31.93 14.26
N SER A 37 5.16 31.33 13.35
CA SER A 37 5.44 31.92 12.04
C SER A 37 4.59 31.28 10.93
N PHE A 38 4.08 32.13 10.04
CA PHE A 38 3.36 31.75 8.80
C PHE A 38 4.16 30.82 7.85
N THR A 39 5.45 30.61 8.10
CA THR A 39 6.33 29.76 7.28
C THR A 39 6.82 28.55 8.08
N SER A 40 6.85 27.36 7.45
CA SER A 40 7.42 26.13 8.03
C SER A 40 8.85 26.38 8.54
N TYR A 41 9.06 26.30 9.86
CA TYR A 41 10.40 26.39 10.46
C TYR A 41 11.21 25.11 10.19
N THR A 42 10.54 23.95 10.22
CA THR A 42 11.14 22.65 9.88
C THR A 42 11.18 22.49 8.36
N ARG A 43 12.36 22.62 7.76
CA ARG A 43 12.61 22.40 6.31
C ARG A 43 13.26 21.05 6.01
N SER A 44 13.75 20.37 7.04
CA SER A 44 14.37 19.06 6.97
C SER A 44 13.87 18.19 8.10
N SER A 45 13.76 16.90 7.86
CA SER A 45 13.41 15.94 8.90
C SER A 45 14.58 15.76 9.87
N GLU A 46 14.29 15.84 11.15
CA GLU A 46 15.28 15.71 12.22
C GLU A 46 14.85 14.65 13.22
N VAL A 47 15.83 13.93 13.80
CA VAL A 47 15.60 12.80 14.69
C VAL A 47 16.20 13.08 16.06
N PHE A 48 15.41 12.80 17.09
CA PHE A 48 15.74 13.11 18.47
C PHE A 48 15.60 11.90 19.36
N TRP A 49 16.45 11.84 20.37
CA TRP A 49 16.23 11.01 21.53
C TRP A 49 15.36 11.75 22.54
N VAL A 50 14.40 11.04 23.13
CA VAL A 50 13.89 11.44 24.44
C VAL A 50 15.04 11.33 25.47
N PRO A 51 15.17 12.24 26.45
CA PRO A 51 16.32 12.31 27.35
C PRO A 51 16.66 11.01 28.08
N ASP A 52 15.66 10.20 28.41
CA ASP A 52 15.81 8.90 29.07
C ASP A 52 16.28 7.78 28.12
N GLY A 53 16.38 8.08 26.82
CA GLY A 53 16.75 7.14 25.77
C GLY A 53 15.71 6.05 25.53
N SER A 54 14.45 6.24 25.93
CA SER A 54 13.36 5.26 25.79
C SER A 54 12.72 5.27 24.40
N LEU A 55 12.69 6.43 23.74
CA LEU A 55 11.99 6.68 22.48
C LEU A 55 12.87 7.51 21.54
N ILE A 56 12.76 7.23 20.24
CA ILE A 56 13.32 8.03 19.17
C ILE A 56 12.16 8.66 18.40
N VAL A 57 12.19 9.98 18.19
CA VAL A 57 11.13 10.72 17.50
C VAL A 57 11.72 11.44 16.29
N ALA A 58 11.12 11.27 15.11
CA ALA A 58 11.38 12.12 13.97
C ALA A 58 10.30 13.21 13.82
N ASP A 59 10.75 14.47 13.79
CA ASP A 59 9.92 15.59 13.39
C ASP A 59 10.06 15.81 11.88
N THR A 60 8.93 15.95 11.19
CA THR A 60 8.89 16.13 9.74
C THR A 60 8.31 17.51 9.37
N PRO A 61 8.71 18.07 8.21
CA PRO A 61 8.11 19.31 7.69
C PRO A 61 6.58 19.23 7.59
N GLY A 62 5.90 20.37 7.77
CA GLY A 62 4.45 20.42 7.57
C GLY A 62 4.05 20.18 6.11
N SER A 63 3.08 19.30 5.86
CA SER A 63 2.77 18.85 4.49
C SER A 63 1.90 19.84 3.67
N ASN A 64 1.24 20.80 4.34
CA ASN A 64 0.37 21.80 3.71
C ASN A 64 1.10 23.02 3.14
N ALA A 65 2.43 22.97 2.99
CA ALA A 65 3.18 24.09 2.42
C ALA A 65 2.77 24.36 0.96
N LEU A 66 2.46 25.63 0.67
CA LEU A 66 2.05 26.09 -0.65
C LEU A 66 3.17 26.02 -1.71
N LYS A 67 4.43 25.88 -1.28
CA LYS A 67 5.64 25.77 -2.10
C LYS A 67 6.45 24.54 -1.66
N GLU A 68 7.26 23.98 -2.56
CA GLU A 68 8.22 22.90 -2.23
C GLU A 68 7.61 21.57 -1.74
N LYS A 69 6.38 21.25 -2.14
CA LYS A 69 5.68 19.99 -1.77
C LYS A 69 6.51 18.72 -2.01
N LEU A 70 7.23 18.65 -3.13
CA LEU A 70 8.08 17.49 -3.41
C LEU A 70 9.21 17.37 -2.39
N ASP A 71 9.88 18.48 -2.07
CA ASP A 71 11.00 18.45 -1.14
C ASP A 71 10.51 18.11 0.28
N HIS A 72 9.34 18.59 0.70
CA HIS A 72 8.70 18.18 1.95
C HIS A 72 8.38 16.67 1.98
N ASN A 73 7.83 16.14 0.89
CA ASN A 73 7.53 14.71 0.78
C ASN A 73 8.80 13.85 0.77
N ILE A 74 9.90 14.36 0.19
CA ILE A 74 11.22 13.71 0.26
C ILE A 74 11.71 13.66 1.71
N GLU A 75 11.56 14.74 2.48
CA GLU A 75 11.95 14.75 3.89
C GLU A 75 11.10 13.79 4.73
N ILE A 76 9.80 13.68 4.46
CA ILE A 76 8.94 12.67 5.10
C ILE A 76 9.39 11.25 4.72
N ALA A 77 9.64 11.00 3.44
CA ALA A 77 10.16 9.73 2.96
C ALA A 77 11.51 9.37 3.60
N THR A 78 12.39 10.35 3.78
CA THR A 78 13.67 10.21 4.48
C THR A 78 13.47 9.77 5.93
N ALA A 79 12.48 10.35 6.63
CA ALA A 79 12.15 9.93 7.99
C ALA A 79 11.66 8.48 8.05
N LEU A 80 10.81 8.05 7.12
CA LEU A 80 10.34 6.66 7.04
C LEU A 80 11.48 5.69 6.71
N ASN A 81 12.41 6.10 5.85
CA ASN A 81 13.57 5.30 5.42
C ASN A 81 14.74 5.23 6.42
N PHE A 82 14.68 6.00 7.51
CA PHE A 82 15.81 6.14 8.42
C PHE A 82 16.11 4.85 9.19
N MET A 83 15.07 4.24 9.74
CA MET A 83 15.11 2.97 10.46
C MET A 83 13.69 2.38 10.56
N HIS A 84 13.58 1.14 11.03
CA HIS A 84 12.28 0.50 11.24
C HIS A 84 11.36 1.35 12.12
N VAL A 85 10.19 1.69 11.60
CA VAL A 85 9.20 2.57 12.22
C VAL A 85 8.29 1.73 13.09
N SER A 86 8.10 2.14 14.35
CA SER A 86 7.11 1.53 15.24
C SER A 86 5.72 2.11 15.02
N ARG A 87 5.62 3.44 14.90
CA ARG A 87 4.37 4.15 14.65
C ARG A 87 4.59 5.41 13.80
N ILE A 88 3.62 5.69 12.94
CA ILE A 88 3.45 6.99 12.28
C ILE A 88 2.29 7.69 12.98
N PHE A 89 2.55 8.84 13.60
CA PHE A 89 1.51 9.66 14.20
C PHE A 89 1.07 10.76 13.22
N ILE A 90 -0.19 10.70 12.80
CA ILE A 90 -0.85 11.81 12.11
C ILE A 90 -1.27 12.81 13.19
N VAL A 91 -0.51 13.89 13.30
CA VAL A 91 -0.69 14.96 14.28
C VAL A 91 -1.69 15.99 13.73
N VAL A 92 -2.85 16.05 14.39
CA VAL A 92 -3.95 16.96 14.04
C VAL A 92 -4.33 17.83 15.23
N LYS A 93 -4.85 19.02 14.94
CA LYS A 93 -5.40 19.92 15.96
C LYS A 93 -6.86 19.55 16.24
N ALA A 94 -7.25 19.57 17.51
CA ALA A 94 -8.64 19.44 17.92
C ALA A 94 -9.48 20.62 17.38
N GLU A 95 -10.60 20.32 16.75
CA GLU A 95 -11.56 21.31 16.26
C GLU A 95 -12.94 21.12 16.92
N ALA A 96 -13.79 22.14 16.82
CA ALA A 96 -15.12 22.11 17.44
C ALA A 96 -16.01 20.94 16.96
N ARG A 97 -15.78 20.43 15.74
CA ARG A 97 -16.47 19.27 15.17
C ARG A 97 -15.49 18.13 14.93
N ILE A 98 -15.88 16.93 15.36
CA ILE A 98 -15.14 15.69 15.12
C ILE A 98 -14.90 15.48 13.61
N ASP A 99 -15.94 15.69 12.78
CA ASP A 99 -15.86 15.52 11.33
C ASP A 99 -14.71 16.30 10.67
N SER A 100 -14.43 17.51 11.15
CA SER A 100 -13.32 18.32 10.62
C SER A 100 -11.98 17.66 10.93
N VAL A 101 -11.81 17.16 12.16
CA VAL A 101 -10.60 16.47 12.60
C VAL A 101 -10.43 15.16 11.80
N ILE A 102 -11.50 14.38 11.65
CA ILE A 102 -11.50 13.16 10.83
C ILE A 102 -11.15 13.47 9.36
N SER A 103 -11.70 14.54 8.78
CA SER A 103 -11.37 14.96 7.42
C SER A 103 -9.88 15.32 7.26
N ASN A 104 -9.29 15.94 8.28
CA ASN A 104 -7.87 16.25 8.30
C ASN A 104 -7.03 14.97 8.38
N VAL A 105 -7.41 14.00 9.24
CA VAL A 105 -6.73 12.69 9.31
C VAL A 105 -6.86 11.94 7.99
N ARG A 106 -8.06 11.88 7.40
CA ARG A 106 -8.36 11.20 6.14
C ARG A 106 -7.42 11.64 5.01
N THR A 107 -7.11 12.94 4.96
CA THR A 107 -6.19 13.50 3.94
C THR A 107 -4.83 12.80 3.93
N TYR A 108 -4.34 12.38 5.11
CA TYR A 108 -3.11 11.61 5.26
C TYR A 108 -3.35 10.10 5.15
N ALA A 109 -4.37 9.57 5.84
CA ALA A 109 -4.66 8.14 5.89
C ALA A 109 -4.92 7.55 4.50
N ASP A 110 -5.60 8.27 3.62
CA ASP A 110 -5.84 7.87 2.22
C ASP A 110 -4.54 7.62 1.45
N CYS A 111 -3.44 8.25 1.84
CA CYS A 111 -2.15 8.07 1.19
C CYS A 111 -1.37 6.87 1.76
N PHE A 112 -1.77 6.34 2.92
CA PHE A 112 -1.09 5.25 3.62
C PHE A 112 -1.84 3.91 3.54
N VAL A 113 -2.82 3.78 2.64
CA VAL A 113 -3.62 2.55 2.44
C VAL A 113 -2.75 1.32 2.12
N GLU A 114 -1.58 1.52 1.52
CA GLU A 114 -0.63 0.42 1.23
C GLU A 114 0.28 0.07 2.42
N LEU A 115 0.30 0.89 3.47
CA LEU A 115 1.04 0.60 4.70
C LEU A 115 0.19 -0.33 5.60
N PRO A 116 0.84 -1.13 6.47
CA PRO A 116 0.11 -1.89 7.49
C PRO A 116 -0.75 -0.97 8.34
N MET A 117 -2.06 -1.23 8.44
CA MET A 117 -3.01 -0.37 9.19
C MET A 117 -2.51 -0.07 10.61
N ASP A 118 -1.94 -1.07 11.28
CA ASP A 118 -1.45 -0.98 12.65
C ASP A 118 -0.28 0.01 12.83
N VAL A 119 0.42 0.40 11.76
CA VAL A 119 1.53 1.36 11.87
C VAL A 119 1.04 2.80 12.01
N VAL A 120 -0.18 3.10 11.58
CA VAL A 120 -0.74 4.45 11.57
C VAL A 120 -1.54 4.70 12.84
N ALA A 121 -1.20 5.78 13.53
CA ALA A 121 -1.89 6.25 14.72
C ALA A 121 -2.22 7.74 14.60
N VAL A 122 -3.14 8.24 15.42
CA VAL A 122 -3.50 9.66 15.46
C VAL A 122 -3.06 10.28 16.77
N LEU A 123 -2.49 11.49 16.69
CA LEU A 123 -2.16 12.29 17.86
C LEU A 123 -2.91 13.62 17.77
N VAL A 124 -3.93 13.78 18.60
CA VAL A 124 -4.77 14.98 18.63
C VAL A 124 -4.21 15.98 19.64
N THR A 125 -3.88 17.18 19.18
CA THR A 125 -3.36 18.27 20.01
C THR A 125 -4.42 19.34 20.31
N HIS A 126 -4.10 20.29 21.19
CA HIS A 126 -4.98 21.42 21.55
C HIS A 126 -6.33 20.99 22.14
N MET A 127 -6.35 19.89 22.89
CA MET A 127 -7.56 19.41 23.57
C MET A 127 -8.10 20.38 24.63
N ASP A 128 -7.29 21.37 25.02
CA ASP A 128 -7.63 22.50 25.88
C ASP A 128 -8.32 23.67 25.16
N THR A 129 -8.58 23.56 23.85
CA THR A 129 -9.20 24.64 23.07
C THR A 129 -10.59 25.00 23.62
N PRO A 130 -10.85 26.27 23.99
CA PRO A 130 -12.16 26.69 24.47
C PRO A 130 -13.26 26.40 23.44
N GLY A 131 -14.36 25.79 23.90
CA GLY A 131 -15.52 25.47 23.05
C GLY A 131 -15.49 24.07 22.41
N LEU A 132 -14.47 23.25 22.69
CA LEU A 132 -14.52 21.81 22.41
C LEU A 132 -15.67 21.18 23.21
N LYS A 133 -16.59 20.49 22.52
CA LYS A 133 -17.78 19.88 23.15
C LYS A 133 -17.70 18.36 23.27
N TRP A 134 -16.69 17.77 22.65
CA TRP A 134 -16.49 16.33 22.60
C TRP A 134 -15.24 15.95 23.38
N MET A 135 -15.20 14.71 23.84
CA MET A 135 -14.14 14.13 24.65
C MET A 135 -13.47 12.98 23.90
N GLU A 136 -12.35 12.48 24.41
CA GLU A 136 -11.59 11.36 23.82
C GLU A 136 -12.48 10.14 23.48
N LYS A 137 -13.39 9.79 24.41
CA LYS A 137 -14.35 8.69 24.26
C LYS A 137 -15.34 8.86 23.10
N ASP A 138 -15.56 10.09 22.65
CA ASP A 138 -16.47 10.40 21.55
C ASP A 138 -15.73 10.33 20.21
N PHE A 139 -14.42 10.60 20.19
CA PHE A 139 -13.61 10.64 18.97
C PHE A 139 -13.09 9.27 18.53
N THR A 140 -12.56 8.47 19.47
CA THR A 140 -11.93 7.18 19.14
C THR A 140 -12.87 6.19 18.42
N PRO A 141 -14.16 6.05 18.81
CA PRO A 141 -15.08 5.17 18.08
C PRO A 141 -15.33 5.65 16.64
N GLU A 142 -15.56 6.95 16.46
CA GLU A 142 -15.88 7.57 15.17
C GLU A 142 -14.72 7.41 14.17
N ILE A 143 -13.48 7.66 14.61
CA ILE A 143 -12.32 7.51 13.73
C ILE A 143 -12.02 6.04 13.38
N ASN A 144 -12.29 5.12 14.31
CA ASN A 144 -12.15 3.70 14.04
C ASN A 144 -13.23 3.23 13.05
N GLU A 145 -14.47 3.68 13.18
CA GLU A 145 -15.55 3.36 12.24
C GLU A 145 -15.27 3.92 10.84
N GLU A 146 -14.81 5.17 10.73
CA GLU A 146 -14.62 5.85 9.45
C GLU A 146 -13.32 5.48 8.74
N LEU A 147 -12.23 5.23 9.47
CA LEU A 147 -10.87 5.04 8.90
C LEU A 147 -10.21 3.74 9.34
N GLY A 148 -10.79 2.98 10.28
CA GLY A 148 -10.17 1.76 10.82
C GLY A 148 -8.93 2.02 11.68
N ILE A 149 -8.76 3.25 12.18
CA ILE A 149 -7.65 3.61 13.07
C ILE A 149 -8.16 3.53 14.52
N ASP A 150 -7.64 2.59 15.29
CA ASP A 150 -8.03 2.35 16.68
C ASP A 150 -7.09 3.03 17.70
N THR A 151 -5.91 3.44 17.26
CA THR A 151 -4.85 3.97 18.11
C THR A 151 -4.83 5.49 18.06
N VAL A 152 -5.32 6.12 19.13
CA VAL A 152 -5.39 7.59 19.26
C VAL A 152 -4.78 8.04 20.58
N ILE A 153 -3.94 9.07 20.52
CA ILE A 153 -3.34 9.75 21.68
C ILE A 153 -3.81 11.21 21.68
N PHE A 154 -4.07 11.74 22.87
CA PHE A 154 -4.55 13.11 23.06
C PHE A 154 -3.54 13.91 23.87
N SER A 155 -3.31 15.16 23.48
CA SER A 155 -2.43 16.09 24.20
C SER A 155 -3.08 17.47 24.31
N SER A 156 -3.06 18.02 25.52
CA SER A 156 -3.33 19.42 25.81
C SER A 156 -2.05 20.17 26.14
N ILE A 157 -2.15 21.48 26.38
CA ILE A 157 -1.04 22.28 26.89
C ILE A 157 -0.50 21.79 28.24
N ASP A 158 -1.38 21.25 29.10
CA ASP A 158 -1.02 20.77 30.45
C ASP A 158 -0.54 19.31 30.48
N THR A 159 -0.67 18.57 29.38
CA THR A 159 -0.12 17.20 29.29
C THR A 159 1.39 17.23 29.51
N ALA A 160 1.85 16.55 30.57
CA ALA A 160 3.26 16.39 30.90
C ALA A 160 3.99 15.54 29.84
N GLY A 161 5.24 15.88 29.56
CA GLY A 161 6.07 15.18 28.57
C GLY A 161 6.22 13.69 28.87
N GLU A 162 6.45 13.33 30.14
CA GLU A 162 6.59 11.94 30.59
C GLU A 162 5.32 11.11 30.33
N THR A 163 4.14 11.69 30.58
CA THR A 163 2.85 11.05 30.30
C THR A 163 2.69 10.81 28.80
N LEU A 164 3.00 11.81 27.97
CA LEU A 164 2.94 11.71 26.52
C LEU A 164 3.88 10.62 25.97
N VAL A 165 5.12 10.56 26.46
CA VAL A 165 6.09 9.51 26.10
C VAL A 165 5.57 8.13 26.51
N CYS A 166 5.05 7.99 27.73
CA CYS A 166 4.47 6.72 28.21
C CYS A 166 3.31 6.26 27.32
N ASP A 167 2.42 7.16 26.93
CA ASP A 167 1.27 6.82 26.09
C ASP A 167 1.70 6.43 24.68
N ILE A 168 2.69 7.12 24.10
CA ILE A 168 3.30 6.72 22.81
C ILE A 168 3.93 5.34 22.90
N LEU A 169 4.73 5.07 23.94
CA LEU A 169 5.41 3.79 24.11
C LEU A 169 4.43 2.62 24.24
N LYS A 170 3.29 2.80 24.92
CA LYS A 170 2.24 1.77 25.02
C LYS A 170 1.69 1.34 23.66
N THR A 171 1.69 2.25 22.68
CA THR A 171 1.21 1.96 21.32
C THR A 171 2.26 1.30 20.44
N CYS A 172 3.54 1.37 20.79
CA CYS A 172 4.65 0.87 19.96
C CYS A 172 4.86 -0.64 20.14
N THR A 173 3.95 -1.46 19.60
CA THR A 173 3.97 -2.92 19.77
C THR A 173 4.90 -3.65 18.79
N GLU A 174 5.02 -3.15 17.57
CA GLU A 174 5.80 -3.76 16.48
C GLU A 174 6.76 -2.76 15.82
N LYS A 175 7.61 -3.26 14.91
CA LYS A 175 8.53 -2.47 14.09
C LYS A 175 8.34 -2.87 12.63
N TYR A 176 8.15 -1.88 11.77
CA TYR A 176 7.86 -2.05 10.36
C TYR A 176 9.01 -1.50 9.50
N ASP A 177 9.38 -2.22 8.46
CA ASP A 177 10.29 -1.71 7.42
C ASP A 177 9.46 -0.96 6.38
N LEU A 178 9.42 0.36 6.50
CA LEU A 178 8.69 1.26 5.61
C LEU A 178 9.66 1.87 4.60
N THR A 179 10.08 1.07 3.63
CA THR A 179 10.96 1.56 2.56
C THR A 179 10.17 2.41 1.57
N VAL A 180 10.57 3.66 1.40
CA VAL A 180 10.02 4.62 0.42
C VAL A 180 11.06 4.90 -0.67
N ASP A 181 10.72 4.61 -1.93
CA ASP A 181 11.58 4.80 -3.09
C ASP A 181 10.90 5.69 -4.16
N ASN A 182 11.55 5.84 -5.30
CA ASN A 182 11.03 6.64 -6.41
C ASN A 182 9.75 6.05 -7.07
N GLU A 183 9.44 4.77 -6.85
CA GLU A 183 8.29 4.08 -7.43
C GLU A 183 7.07 4.18 -6.51
N ASN A 184 7.27 4.19 -5.19
CA ASN A 184 6.19 4.27 -4.20
C ASN A 184 6.00 5.66 -3.58
N LEU A 185 6.94 6.61 -3.70
CA LEU A 185 6.77 7.99 -3.19
C LEU A 185 5.47 8.61 -3.67
N PHE A 186 5.14 8.44 -4.95
CA PHE A 186 3.93 8.99 -5.55
C PHE A 186 2.65 8.19 -5.23
N LYS A 187 2.78 6.98 -4.69
CA LYS A 187 1.67 6.24 -4.09
C LYS A 187 1.36 6.83 -2.71
N LEU A 188 2.40 7.17 -1.97
CA LEU A 188 2.32 7.65 -0.58
C LEU A 188 2.12 9.16 -0.42
N PHE A 189 2.41 9.97 -1.44
CA PHE A 189 2.33 11.43 -1.32
C PHE A 189 1.73 12.13 -2.53
N LYS A 190 0.81 13.08 -2.28
CA LYS A 190 0.20 13.93 -3.31
C LYS A 190 1.07 15.17 -3.56
N ILE A 191 1.59 15.32 -4.79
CA ILE A 191 2.55 16.39 -5.14
C ILE A 191 1.94 17.47 -6.05
N HIS A 192 0.78 17.22 -6.63
CA HIS A 192 0.22 18.10 -7.65
C HIS A 192 -0.45 19.37 -7.09
N ASN A 193 -0.50 20.41 -7.93
CA ASN A 193 -1.19 21.66 -7.66
C ASN A 193 -2.61 21.66 -8.25
N ASN A 194 -3.45 22.63 -7.83
CA ASN A 194 -4.84 22.75 -8.28
C ASN A 194 -4.96 23.38 -9.68
N HIS A 195 -4.24 22.84 -10.67
CA HIS A 195 -4.32 23.32 -12.05
C HIS A 195 -5.56 22.73 -12.74
N ARG A 196 -6.66 23.50 -12.76
CA ARG A 196 -7.99 23.04 -13.19
C ARG A 196 -8.02 22.36 -14.56
N LYS A 197 -7.20 22.80 -15.52
CA LYS A 197 -7.10 22.18 -16.86
C LYS A 197 -6.57 20.74 -16.78
N ILE A 198 -5.51 20.52 -16.00
CA ILE A 198 -4.88 19.21 -15.83
C ILE A 198 -5.79 18.29 -15.00
N LEU A 199 -6.44 18.83 -13.97
CA LEU A 199 -7.44 18.11 -13.18
C LEU A 199 -8.64 17.67 -14.03
N LYS A 200 -9.09 18.50 -14.99
CA LYS A 200 -10.12 18.10 -15.94
C LYS A 200 -9.66 16.92 -16.81
N SER A 201 -8.46 17.01 -17.37
CA SER A 201 -7.86 15.89 -18.15
C SER A 201 -7.74 14.61 -17.31
N THR A 202 -7.35 14.73 -16.04
CA THR A 202 -7.31 13.61 -15.08
C THR A 202 -8.71 13.00 -14.91
N SER A 203 -9.71 13.85 -14.65
CA SER A 203 -11.10 13.41 -14.46
C SER A 203 -11.67 12.76 -15.72
N ASP A 204 -11.32 13.26 -16.90
CA ASP A 204 -11.79 12.71 -18.18
C ASP A 204 -11.22 11.30 -18.40
N GLU A 205 -9.93 11.07 -18.11
CA GLU A 205 -9.30 9.73 -18.17
C GLU A 205 -9.89 8.77 -17.13
N VAL A 206 -10.06 9.21 -15.88
CA VAL A 206 -10.70 8.38 -14.82
C VAL A 206 -12.13 8.02 -15.20
N LYS A 207 -12.90 8.96 -15.76
CA LYS A 207 -14.27 8.71 -16.23
C LYS A 207 -14.28 7.70 -17.37
N ASN A 208 -13.38 7.84 -18.33
CA ASN A 208 -13.23 6.90 -19.44
C ASN A 208 -12.92 5.49 -18.90
N PHE A 209 -11.92 5.36 -18.02
CA PHE A 209 -11.52 4.08 -17.43
C PHE A 209 -12.66 3.41 -16.64
N LYS A 210 -13.42 4.18 -15.85
CA LYS A 210 -14.63 3.68 -15.17
C LYS A 210 -15.70 3.22 -16.15
N ALA A 211 -15.90 3.95 -17.25
CA ALA A 211 -16.84 3.55 -18.30
C ALA A 211 -16.42 2.24 -18.98
N LYS A 212 -15.10 2.01 -19.19
CA LYS A 212 -14.57 0.74 -19.68
C LYS A 212 -14.89 -0.42 -18.74
N LYS A 213 -14.66 -0.25 -17.43
CA LYS A 213 -15.03 -1.24 -16.40
C LYS A 213 -16.54 -1.52 -16.40
N GLN A 214 -17.37 -0.49 -16.41
CA GLN A 214 -18.84 -0.67 -16.43
C GLN A 214 -19.32 -1.40 -17.69
N ALA A 215 -18.77 -1.09 -18.86
CA ALA A 215 -19.09 -1.78 -20.09
C ALA A 215 -18.67 -3.26 -20.04
N PHE A 216 -17.53 -3.55 -19.42
CA PHE A 216 -17.09 -4.92 -19.15
C PHE A 216 -18.00 -5.64 -18.18
N ASP A 217 -18.36 -5.01 -17.06
CA ASP A 217 -19.27 -5.58 -16.05
C ASP A 217 -20.63 -5.96 -16.65
N GLU A 218 -21.09 -5.23 -17.66
CA GLU A 218 -22.31 -5.57 -18.40
C GLU A 218 -22.06 -6.68 -19.43
N ALA A 219 -21.03 -6.54 -20.27
CA ALA A 219 -20.74 -7.50 -21.34
C ALA A 219 -20.38 -8.90 -20.82
N ARG A 220 -19.69 -8.98 -19.68
CA ARG A 220 -19.24 -10.25 -19.08
C ARG A 220 -20.38 -11.12 -18.58
N LYS A 221 -21.58 -10.58 -18.35
CA LYS A 221 -22.77 -11.34 -17.94
C LYS A 221 -23.18 -12.41 -18.96
N ALA A 222 -22.74 -12.29 -20.21
CA ALA A 222 -22.95 -13.29 -21.24
C ALA A 222 -22.00 -14.51 -21.14
N PHE A 223 -21.02 -14.47 -20.24
CA PHE A 223 -20.01 -15.51 -20.05
C PHE A 223 -20.24 -16.21 -18.70
N SER A 224 -19.87 -17.49 -18.63
CA SER A 224 -20.00 -18.28 -17.40
C SER A 224 -18.93 -19.36 -17.33
N GLY A 225 -18.73 -19.93 -16.14
CA GLY A 225 -17.75 -20.99 -15.92
C GLY A 225 -16.32 -20.54 -16.27
N LYS A 226 -15.56 -21.42 -16.91
CA LYS A 226 -14.15 -21.20 -17.21
C LYS A 226 -13.89 -19.99 -18.12
N ASP A 227 -14.72 -19.78 -19.15
CA ASP A 227 -14.55 -18.65 -20.06
C ASP A 227 -14.69 -17.30 -19.33
N LEU A 228 -15.50 -17.24 -18.27
CA LEU A 228 -15.60 -16.04 -17.43
C LEU A 228 -14.31 -15.80 -16.64
N VAL A 229 -13.71 -16.85 -16.08
CA VAL A 229 -12.45 -16.75 -15.33
C VAL A 229 -11.34 -16.24 -16.26
N ASP A 230 -11.15 -16.90 -17.41
CA ASP A 230 -10.14 -16.52 -18.41
C ASP A 230 -10.36 -15.08 -18.90
N LEU A 231 -11.63 -14.69 -19.11
CA LEU A 231 -12.02 -13.34 -19.52
C LEU A 231 -11.66 -12.28 -18.49
N VAL A 232 -11.88 -12.54 -17.20
CA VAL A 232 -11.56 -11.57 -16.13
C VAL A 232 -10.05 -11.38 -16.01
N PHE A 233 -9.24 -12.44 -16.14
CA PHE A 233 -7.77 -12.32 -16.18
C PHE A 233 -7.27 -11.53 -17.39
N GLU A 234 -7.78 -11.81 -18.60
CA GLU A 234 -7.43 -11.06 -19.82
C GLU A 234 -7.86 -9.60 -19.70
N PHE A 235 -9.03 -9.32 -19.10
CA PHE A 235 -9.48 -7.94 -18.89
C PHE A 235 -8.64 -7.20 -17.86
N GLN A 236 -8.17 -7.87 -16.81
CA GLN A 236 -7.21 -7.28 -15.85
C GLN A 236 -5.92 -6.85 -16.58
N ALA A 237 -5.38 -7.69 -17.46
CA ALA A 237 -4.20 -7.38 -18.25
C ALA A 237 -4.47 -6.18 -19.19
N TYR A 238 -5.57 -6.22 -19.93
CA TYR A 238 -6.01 -5.12 -20.80
C TYR A 238 -6.13 -3.78 -20.05
N MET A 239 -6.77 -3.77 -18.88
CA MET A 239 -6.93 -2.56 -18.08
C MET A 239 -5.60 -2.08 -17.49
N THR A 240 -4.65 -2.98 -17.22
CA THR A 240 -3.30 -2.62 -16.77
C THR A 240 -2.53 -1.90 -17.89
N GLU A 241 -2.62 -2.40 -19.13
CA GLU A 241 -2.04 -1.73 -20.31
C GLU A 241 -2.73 -0.38 -20.58
N GLU A 242 -4.04 -0.30 -20.39
CA GLU A 242 -4.80 0.94 -20.57
C GLU A 242 -4.35 2.05 -19.62
N ILE A 243 -3.84 1.73 -18.43
CA ILE A 243 -3.23 2.73 -17.53
C ILE A 243 -2.00 3.36 -18.20
N VAL A 244 -1.17 2.58 -18.88
CA VAL A 244 0.01 3.07 -19.60
C VAL A 244 -0.41 3.98 -20.76
N GLU A 245 -1.46 3.61 -21.49
CA GLU A 245 -2.00 4.46 -22.56
C GLU A 245 -2.64 5.74 -22.03
N ALA A 246 -3.32 5.69 -20.88
CA ALA A 246 -3.85 6.88 -20.20
C ALA A 246 -2.72 7.83 -19.77
N GLN A 247 -1.61 7.31 -19.26
CA GLN A 247 -0.42 8.11 -18.93
C GLN A 247 0.11 8.86 -20.16
N LYS A 248 0.21 8.18 -21.30
CA LYS A 248 0.65 8.79 -22.57
C LYS A 248 -0.31 9.89 -23.01
N ARG A 249 -1.61 9.58 -23.14
CA ARG A 249 -2.63 10.56 -23.56
C ARG A 249 -2.68 11.78 -22.65
N MET A 250 -2.64 11.58 -21.33
CA MET A 250 -2.62 12.68 -20.38
C MET A 250 -1.36 13.55 -20.55
N SER A 251 -0.20 12.92 -20.75
CA SER A 251 1.05 13.63 -20.97
C SER A 251 1.01 14.45 -22.27
N ASP A 252 0.51 13.85 -23.36
CA ASP A 252 0.40 14.50 -24.66
C ASP A 252 -0.58 15.69 -24.65
N VAL A 253 -1.78 15.51 -24.08
CA VAL A 253 -2.81 16.56 -24.01
C VAL A 253 -2.35 17.78 -23.19
N ASN A 254 -1.49 17.56 -22.21
CA ASN A 254 -0.98 18.61 -21.34
C ASN A 254 0.45 19.06 -21.68
N ASN A 255 1.07 18.49 -22.72
CA ASN A 255 2.46 18.75 -23.15
C ASN A 255 3.48 18.56 -22.03
N PHE A 256 3.35 17.48 -21.25
CA PHE A 256 4.32 17.17 -20.20
C PHE A 256 5.66 16.77 -20.81
N THR A 257 6.72 17.36 -20.27
CA THR A 257 8.10 17.06 -20.67
C THR A 257 8.83 16.25 -19.60
N PHE A 258 8.34 16.28 -18.35
CA PHE A 258 8.99 15.74 -17.17
C PHE A 258 10.39 16.30 -16.93
N ASP A 259 10.64 17.51 -17.43
CA ASP A 259 11.92 18.20 -17.32
C ASP A 259 11.79 19.60 -16.69
N GLY A 260 12.89 20.07 -16.09
CA GLY A 260 12.96 21.36 -15.42
C GLY A 260 12.11 21.46 -14.14
N ASP A 261 11.80 22.69 -13.74
CA ASP A 261 11.12 22.99 -12.47
C ASP A 261 9.65 22.50 -12.43
N GLY A 262 9.05 22.25 -13.61
CA GLY A 262 7.68 21.74 -13.74
C GLY A 262 7.55 20.22 -13.55
N ALA A 263 8.65 19.47 -13.69
CA ALA A 263 8.66 18.01 -13.76
C ALA A 263 7.97 17.33 -12.57
N ALA A 264 8.21 17.83 -11.36
CA ALA A 264 7.62 17.29 -10.14
C ALA A 264 6.09 17.42 -10.11
N ASN A 265 5.57 18.55 -10.59
CA ASN A 265 4.14 18.80 -10.64
C ASN A 265 3.47 17.96 -11.74
N GLU A 266 4.12 17.82 -12.91
CA GLU A 266 3.68 16.95 -14.00
C GLU A 266 3.60 15.49 -13.55
N ALA A 267 4.69 14.98 -12.96
CA ALA A 267 4.76 13.65 -12.37
C ALA A 267 3.68 13.44 -11.29
N GLY A 268 3.48 14.42 -10.41
CA GLY A 268 2.44 14.38 -9.38
C GLY A 268 1.02 14.28 -9.94
N HIS A 269 0.74 14.93 -11.07
CA HIS A 269 -0.56 14.85 -11.74
C HIS A 269 -0.80 13.49 -12.38
N VAL A 270 0.20 12.95 -13.10
CA VAL A 270 0.11 11.63 -13.71
C VAL A 270 -0.04 10.55 -12.63
N ALA A 271 0.75 10.62 -11.57
CA ALA A 271 0.62 9.71 -10.44
C ALA A 271 -0.76 9.76 -9.78
N ASN A 272 -1.31 10.96 -9.57
CA ASN A 272 -2.64 11.10 -9.01
C ASN A 272 -3.73 10.45 -9.87
N MET A 273 -3.63 10.60 -11.21
CA MET A 273 -4.52 9.88 -12.13
C MET A 273 -4.34 8.37 -11.95
N VAL A 274 -3.10 7.88 -12.01
CA VAL A 274 -2.79 6.44 -11.91
C VAL A 274 -3.30 5.84 -10.60
N ASN A 275 -3.15 6.53 -9.46
CA ASN A 275 -3.73 6.08 -8.19
C ASN A 275 -5.25 5.91 -8.27
N GLN A 276 -5.97 6.85 -8.89
CA GLN A 276 -7.42 6.71 -9.08
C GLN A 276 -7.78 5.55 -10.01
N LEU A 277 -6.99 5.30 -11.06
CA LEU A 277 -7.20 4.15 -11.95
C LEU A 277 -6.91 2.82 -11.24
N ARG A 278 -5.89 2.77 -10.37
CA ARG A 278 -5.53 1.61 -9.56
C ARG A 278 -6.67 1.20 -8.64
N VAL A 279 -7.36 2.15 -8.01
CA VAL A 279 -8.55 1.87 -7.18
C VAL A 279 -9.64 1.18 -8.01
N VAL A 280 -9.87 1.61 -9.25
CA VAL A 280 -10.87 0.99 -10.15
C VAL A 280 -10.44 -0.44 -10.56
N LEU A 281 -9.15 -0.66 -10.77
CA LEU A 281 -8.58 -1.96 -11.10
C LEU A 281 -8.52 -2.92 -9.90
N TYR A 282 -8.43 -2.39 -8.68
CA TYR A 282 -8.38 -3.16 -7.44
C TYR A 282 -9.61 -4.07 -7.28
N ASP A 283 -10.80 -3.59 -7.64
CA ASP A 283 -12.03 -4.39 -7.69
C ASP A 283 -11.85 -5.66 -8.54
N ILE A 284 -11.28 -5.50 -9.74
CA ILE A 284 -11.07 -6.59 -10.71
C ILE A 284 -10.03 -7.58 -10.17
N ARG A 285 -8.95 -7.07 -9.56
CA ARG A 285 -7.90 -7.91 -8.97
C ARG A 285 -8.39 -8.69 -7.75
N THR A 286 -9.26 -8.10 -6.95
CA THR A 286 -9.92 -8.77 -5.83
C THR A 286 -10.75 -9.94 -6.34
N GLU A 287 -11.48 -9.75 -7.44
CA GLU A 287 -12.24 -10.82 -8.08
C GLU A 287 -11.34 -11.93 -8.65
N CYS A 288 -10.25 -11.59 -9.36
CA CYS A 288 -9.25 -12.56 -9.81
C CYS A 288 -8.68 -13.40 -8.66
N THR A 289 -8.44 -12.76 -7.51
CA THR A 289 -7.94 -13.44 -6.31
C THR A 289 -9.01 -14.36 -5.71
N GLY A 290 -10.29 -13.98 -5.78
CA GLY A 290 -11.42 -14.85 -5.45
C GLY A 290 -11.39 -16.15 -6.25
N PHE A 291 -11.19 -16.08 -7.58
CA PHE A 291 -11.04 -17.28 -8.42
C PHE A 291 -9.80 -18.10 -8.07
N GLN A 292 -8.70 -17.47 -7.63
CA GLN A 292 -7.49 -18.19 -7.22
C GLN A 292 -7.62 -18.88 -5.86
N ASN A 293 -8.38 -18.30 -4.92
CA ASN A 293 -8.58 -18.86 -3.59
C ASN A 293 -9.32 -20.22 -3.63
N GLU A 294 -10.17 -20.44 -4.63
CA GLU A 294 -10.82 -21.74 -4.89
C GLU A 294 -9.81 -22.83 -5.33
N HIS A 295 -8.61 -22.44 -5.75
CA HIS A 295 -7.56 -23.32 -6.27
C HIS A 295 -6.29 -23.34 -5.39
N GLY A 296 -6.36 -22.80 -4.18
CA GLY A 296 -5.23 -22.75 -3.24
C GLY A 296 -4.71 -24.14 -2.83
N VAL A 297 -3.39 -24.27 -2.74
CA VAL A 297 -2.72 -25.49 -2.26
C VAL A 297 -2.93 -25.59 -0.75
N SER A 298 -3.88 -26.41 -0.31
CA SER A 298 -4.09 -26.74 1.10
C SER A 298 -3.65 -28.19 1.39
N GLU A 299 -3.12 -28.41 2.60
CA GLU A 299 -2.76 -29.75 3.10
C GLU A 299 -1.70 -30.51 2.29
N LEU A 300 -0.52 -29.91 2.10
CA LEU A 300 0.62 -30.65 1.54
C LEU A 300 1.01 -31.80 2.47
N ARG A 301 1.13 -33.01 1.92
CA ARG A 301 1.58 -34.20 2.66
C ARG A 301 2.60 -35.01 1.86
N LYS A 302 3.54 -35.62 2.57
CA LYS A 302 4.61 -36.42 1.98
C LYS A 302 4.24 -37.90 1.94
N CYS A 303 4.38 -38.54 0.80
CA CYS A 303 4.18 -40.00 0.69
C CYS A 303 5.26 -40.75 1.48
N PRO A 304 4.90 -41.67 2.40
CA PRO A 304 5.86 -42.39 3.23
C PRO A 304 6.71 -43.40 2.43
N HIS A 305 6.28 -43.77 1.21
CA HIS A 305 6.95 -44.81 0.43
C HIS A 305 7.93 -44.30 -0.62
N CYS A 306 7.69 -43.11 -1.18
CA CYS A 306 8.55 -42.54 -2.22
C CYS A 306 8.98 -41.10 -1.95
N GLY A 307 8.51 -40.49 -0.88
CA GLY A 307 8.89 -39.13 -0.48
C GLY A 307 8.33 -38.01 -1.35
N LEU A 308 7.51 -38.31 -2.36
CA LEU A 308 6.83 -37.30 -3.16
C LEU A 308 5.79 -36.53 -2.32
N ILE A 309 5.71 -35.22 -2.55
CA ILE A 309 4.77 -34.32 -1.88
C ILE A 309 3.51 -34.21 -2.73
N TRP A 310 2.35 -34.33 -2.09
CA TRP A 310 1.04 -34.28 -2.73
C TRP A 310 0.18 -33.22 -2.04
N THR A 311 -0.66 -32.55 -2.82
CA THR A 311 -1.76 -31.70 -2.34
C THR A 311 -3.06 -32.48 -2.48
N ARG A 312 -3.98 -32.33 -1.52
CA ARG A 312 -5.31 -32.93 -1.65
C ARG A 312 -6.11 -32.02 -2.56
N VAL A 313 -6.62 -32.57 -3.66
CA VAL A 313 -7.47 -31.83 -4.59
C VAL A 313 -8.94 -32.25 -4.44
N GLU A 314 -9.19 -33.50 -4.04
CA GLU A 314 -10.51 -34.07 -3.76
C GLU A 314 -10.40 -35.39 -2.97
N GLY A 315 -11.54 -35.95 -2.54
CA GLY A 315 -11.63 -37.29 -1.93
C GLY A 315 -11.74 -37.30 -0.40
N CYS A 316 -11.81 -38.50 0.19
CA CYS A 316 -11.90 -38.72 1.64
C CYS A 316 -10.51 -38.94 2.27
N ASP A 317 -10.42 -38.83 3.61
CA ASP A 317 -9.18 -39.03 4.38
C ASP A 317 -8.69 -40.49 4.43
N GLY A 318 -9.42 -41.39 3.78
CA GLY A 318 -9.18 -42.83 3.78
C GLY A 318 -8.05 -43.28 2.85
N SER A 319 -8.08 -44.58 2.52
CA SER A 319 -7.08 -45.22 1.68
C SER A 319 -7.22 -44.82 0.21
N THR A 320 -6.12 -44.35 -0.38
CA THR A 320 -5.96 -44.13 -1.83
C THR A 320 -4.62 -44.73 -2.28
N GLU A 321 -4.19 -44.46 -3.51
CA GLU A 321 -2.88 -44.89 -4.04
C GLU A 321 -2.02 -43.68 -4.39
N CYS A 322 -0.73 -43.76 -4.10
CA CYS A 322 0.22 -42.70 -4.41
C CYS A 322 0.35 -42.47 -5.92
N GLY A 323 -0.08 -41.30 -6.39
CA GLY A 323 -0.09 -40.94 -7.80
C GLY A 323 -1.39 -41.24 -8.53
N ARG A 324 -2.44 -41.67 -7.81
CA ARG A 324 -3.79 -41.81 -8.36
C ARG A 324 -4.33 -40.43 -8.76
N GLN A 325 -4.85 -40.34 -9.98
CA GLN A 325 -5.45 -39.10 -10.47
C GLN A 325 -6.84 -38.87 -9.85
N PRO A 326 -7.18 -37.62 -9.53
CA PRO A 326 -8.54 -37.25 -9.12
C PRO A 326 -9.55 -37.49 -10.26
N SER A 327 -10.78 -37.80 -9.85
CA SER A 327 -11.98 -38.03 -10.66
C SER A 327 -12.63 -36.75 -11.20
N SER A 328 -12.55 -35.64 -10.46
CA SER A 328 -12.95 -34.31 -10.91
C SER A 328 -11.71 -33.42 -11.09
N VAL A 329 -11.75 -32.67 -12.18
CA VAL A 329 -10.58 -32.11 -12.86
C VAL A 329 -10.24 -30.74 -12.27
N ASN A 330 -9.23 -30.68 -11.41
CA ASN A 330 -8.56 -29.45 -11.00
C ASN A 330 -7.03 -29.62 -11.07
N ASP A 331 -6.51 -30.39 -12.04
CA ASP A 331 -5.10 -30.30 -12.43
C ASP A 331 -4.98 -29.21 -13.49
N ILE A 332 -4.23 -28.14 -13.21
CA ILE A 332 -3.84 -27.11 -14.20
C ILE A 332 -3.16 -27.74 -15.44
N ARG A 333 -2.72 -29.01 -15.32
CA ARG A 333 -2.13 -29.82 -16.39
C ARG A 333 -3.12 -30.75 -17.10
N ASP A 334 -4.40 -30.74 -16.74
CA ASP A 334 -5.44 -31.39 -17.54
C ASP A 334 -5.59 -30.63 -18.87
N SER A 335 -5.76 -31.36 -19.98
CA SER A 335 -6.01 -30.79 -21.31
C SER A 335 -7.14 -29.74 -21.35
N SER A 336 -8.13 -29.86 -20.46
CA SER A 336 -9.25 -28.94 -20.33
C SER A 336 -8.89 -27.61 -19.66
N PHE A 337 -7.84 -27.54 -18.82
CA PHE A 337 -7.31 -26.31 -18.21
C PHE A 337 -5.98 -25.85 -18.80
N ALA A 338 -5.31 -26.71 -19.56
CA ALA A 338 -4.11 -26.38 -20.30
C ALA A 338 -4.37 -25.38 -21.44
N VAL A 339 -5.64 -25.19 -21.84
CA VAL A 339 -6.05 -24.29 -22.92
C VAL A 339 -6.73 -23.06 -22.31
N LEU A 340 -6.05 -21.92 -22.26
CA LEU A 340 -6.63 -20.66 -21.78
C LEU A 340 -7.30 -19.94 -22.94
N ALA A 341 -8.58 -19.58 -22.81
CA ALA A 341 -9.26 -18.77 -23.79
C ALA A 341 -8.62 -17.37 -23.83
N THR A 342 -8.31 -16.87 -25.02
CA THR A 342 -7.86 -15.48 -25.19
C THR A 342 -9.01 -14.64 -25.71
N PHE A 343 -9.08 -13.39 -25.25
CA PHE A 343 -10.12 -12.45 -25.62
C PHE A 343 -9.53 -11.21 -26.28
N ALA A 344 -10.27 -10.63 -27.21
CA ALA A 344 -9.98 -9.34 -27.81
C ALA A 344 -11.07 -8.35 -27.42
N PHE A 345 -10.65 -7.18 -26.95
CA PHE A 345 -11.52 -6.09 -26.53
C PHE A 345 -11.52 -5.01 -27.61
N SER A 346 -12.70 -4.71 -28.14
CA SER A 346 -12.88 -3.70 -29.19
C SER A 346 -14.08 -2.81 -28.88
N TRP A 347 -14.03 -1.56 -29.34
CA TRP A 347 -15.11 -0.60 -29.11
C TRP A 347 -15.87 -0.36 -30.41
N VAL A 348 -17.17 -0.63 -30.39
CA VAL A 348 -18.09 -0.31 -31.50
C VAL A 348 -19.07 0.75 -30.99
N GLY A 349 -18.77 2.01 -31.28
CA GLY A 349 -19.43 3.14 -30.62
C GLY A 349 -19.14 3.15 -29.12
N ASN A 350 -20.18 3.25 -28.29
CA ASN A 350 -20.06 3.25 -26.82
C ASN A 350 -20.24 1.84 -26.20
N LYS A 351 -20.22 0.78 -27.02
CA LYS A 351 -20.37 -0.59 -26.53
C LYS A 351 -19.05 -1.35 -26.65
N LEU A 352 -18.67 -2.01 -25.55
CA LEU A 352 -17.55 -2.94 -25.54
C LEU A 352 -17.99 -4.23 -26.23
N ASN A 353 -17.26 -4.58 -27.28
CA ASN A 353 -17.37 -5.85 -27.98
C ASN A 353 -16.22 -6.76 -27.54
N ILE A 354 -16.58 -7.88 -26.91
CA ILE A 354 -15.66 -8.91 -26.43
C ILE A 354 -15.76 -10.09 -27.38
N ALA A 355 -14.67 -10.39 -28.08
CA ALA A 355 -14.60 -11.54 -28.98
C ALA A 355 -13.54 -12.52 -28.46
N LYS A 356 -13.88 -13.81 -28.38
CA LYS A 356 -12.89 -14.85 -28.15
C LYS A 356 -11.95 -14.89 -29.35
N SER A 357 -10.69 -14.52 -29.13
CA SER A 357 -9.67 -14.37 -30.17
C SER A 357 -8.91 -15.66 -30.45
N GLY A 358 -8.96 -16.62 -29.52
CA GLY A 358 -8.29 -17.90 -29.66
C GLY A 358 -8.16 -18.64 -28.34
N ASP A 359 -7.21 -19.56 -28.33
CA ASP A 359 -6.93 -20.49 -27.24
C ASP A 359 -5.40 -20.65 -27.13
N LYS A 360 -4.82 -20.37 -25.97
CA LYS A 360 -3.39 -20.57 -25.67
C LYS A 360 -3.21 -21.87 -24.90
N SER A 361 -2.44 -22.79 -25.45
CA SER A 361 -2.14 -24.06 -24.78
C SER A 361 -0.80 -24.00 -24.04
N VAL A 362 -0.81 -24.31 -22.73
CA VAL A 362 0.39 -24.57 -21.95
C VAL A 362 0.91 -25.94 -22.33
N LYS A 363 2.18 -26.03 -22.75
CA LYS A 363 2.82 -27.32 -23.06
C LYS A 363 2.95 -28.12 -21.77
N SER A 364 2.03 -29.05 -21.51
CA SER A 364 2.24 -30.05 -20.46
C SER A 364 3.28 -31.06 -20.97
N GLU A 365 4.40 -31.23 -20.27
CA GLU A 365 5.27 -32.38 -20.49
C GLU A 365 4.46 -33.66 -20.21
N LYS A 366 4.13 -34.41 -21.26
CA LYS A 366 3.49 -35.72 -21.12
C LYS A 366 4.50 -36.67 -20.50
N SER A 367 4.43 -36.84 -19.18
CA SER A 367 5.06 -37.97 -18.50
C SER A 367 4.51 -39.27 -19.08
N THR A 368 5.38 -40.11 -19.64
CA THR A 368 5.05 -41.44 -20.20
C THR A 368 4.78 -42.50 -19.14
N LYS A 369 4.81 -42.16 -17.85
CA LYS A 369 4.53 -43.09 -16.75
C LYS A 369 3.03 -43.09 -16.39
N PRO A 370 2.39 -44.27 -16.28
CA PRO A 370 0.95 -44.39 -16.00
C PRO A 370 0.56 -43.89 -14.59
N ASN A 371 1.51 -43.85 -13.65
CA ASN A 371 1.34 -43.24 -12.33
C ASN A 371 2.43 -42.20 -12.10
N LYS A 372 2.04 -40.99 -11.67
CA LYS A 372 2.98 -39.92 -11.27
C LYS A 372 3.62 -40.20 -9.89
N GLY A 373 3.17 -41.24 -9.19
CA GLY A 373 3.64 -41.67 -7.88
C GLY A 373 4.12 -43.12 -7.86
N CYS A 374 4.32 -43.67 -6.66
CA CYS A 374 4.81 -45.06 -6.50
C CYS A 374 3.73 -46.14 -6.59
N GLY A 375 2.45 -45.77 -6.71
CA GLY A 375 1.32 -46.70 -6.84
C GLY A 375 0.98 -47.50 -5.57
N LYS A 376 1.71 -47.32 -4.47
CA LYS A 376 1.40 -47.97 -3.19
C LYS A 376 0.20 -47.33 -2.51
N SER A 377 -0.57 -48.13 -1.77
CA SER A 377 -1.68 -47.62 -0.96
C SER A 377 -1.17 -46.67 0.12
N ILE A 378 -1.86 -45.55 0.30
CA ILE A 378 -1.58 -44.50 1.28
C ILE A 378 -2.89 -44.12 1.97
N THR A 379 -2.83 -43.81 3.26
CA THR A 379 -3.94 -43.18 3.99
C THR A 379 -3.62 -41.71 4.15
N TRP A 380 -4.44 -40.81 3.57
CA TRP A 380 -4.10 -39.38 3.49
C TRP A 380 -3.80 -38.78 4.87
N ARG A 381 -4.65 -39.08 5.86
CA ARG A 381 -4.53 -38.56 7.23
C ARG A 381 -3.25 -39.01 7.95
N GLU A 382 -2.71 -40.17 7.59
CA GLU A 382 -1.51 -40.77 8.20
C GLU A 382 -0.21 -40.30 7.53
N MET A 383 -0.29 -39.66 6.36
CA MET A 383 0.88 -39.11 5.68
C MET A 383 1.45 -37.92 6.45
N PRO A 384 2.78 -37.80 6.62
CA PRO A 384 3.41 -36.66 7.26
C PRO A 384 2.99 -35.33 6.60
N PRO A 385 2.47 -34.35 7.36
CA PRO A 385 2.22 -33.01 6.84
C PRO A 385 3.55 -32.36 6.43
N VAL A 386 3.48 -31.55 5.38
CA VAL A 386 4.58 -30.73 4.91
C VAL A 386 4.17 -29.28 5.12
N ASP A 387 5.03 -28.53 5.80
CA ASP A 387 4.86 -27.09 5.89
C ASP A 387 4.79 -26.52 4.48
N ILE A 388 3.73 -25.76 4.21
CA ILE A 388 3.61 -24.98 2.98
C ILE A 388 4.86 -24.09 2.91
N PRO A 389 5.71 -24.19 1.88
CA PRO A 389 6.86 -23.30 1.76
C PRO A 389 6.39 -21.84 1.78
N PRO A 390 7.15 -20.90 2.37
CA PRO A 390 6.75 -19.49 2.46
C PRO A 390 6.29 -18.90 1.12
N GLU A 391 6.87 -19.36 0.02
CA GLU A 391 6.55 -18.98 -1.36
C GLU A 391 5.12 -19.33 -1.80
N PHE A 392 4.46 -20.26 -1.10
CA PHE A 392 3.05 -20.63 -1.29
C PHE A 392 2.15 -20.16 -0.14
N ARG A 393 2.73 -19.64 0.97
CA ARG A 393 2.00 -19.04 2.09
C ARG A 393 1.63 -17.59 1.87
N GLU A 394 2.27 -16.93 0.90
CA GLU A 394 1.76 -15.68 0.38
C GLU A 394 0.42 -15.98 -0.30
N THR A 395 -0.65 -15.90 0.49
CA THR A 395 -1.95 -15.50 -0.04
C THR A 395 -1.65 -14.36 -1.00
N VAL A 396 -2.05 -14.50 -2.26
CA VAL A 396 -1.81 -13.51 -3.30
C VAL A 396 -2.39 -12.21 -2.77
N LYS A 397 -1.55 -11.39 -2.13
CA LYS A 397 -1.97 -10.11 -1.59
C LYS A 397 -2.33 -9.32 -2.83
N VAL A 398 -3.60 -8.92 -2.90
CA VAL A 398 -4.06 -8.00 -3.94
C VAL A 398 -3.24 -6.73 -3.79
N CYS A 399 -2.17 -6.62 -4.57
CA CYS A 399 -1.31 -5.46 -4.58
C CYS A 399 -1.31 -4.89 -5.98
N THR A 400 -1.14 -3.57 -6.06
CA THR A 400 -1.06 -2.81 -7.32
C THR A 400 0.37 -2.29 -7.53
N SER A 401 1.35 -2.99 -6.96
CA SER A 401 2.76 -2.56 -6.92
C SER A 401 3.45 -2.62 -8.28
N ASP A 402 3.02 -3.56 -9.13
CA ASP A 402 3.44 -3.78 -10.52
C ASP A 402 3.08 -2.64 -11.48
N ILE A 403 2.11 -1.79 -11.12
CA ILE A 403 1.69 -0.66 -11.94
C ILE A 403 2.66 0.51 -11.70
N LYS A 404 3.41 0.86 -12.74
CA LYS A 404 4.32 2.02 -12.72
C LYS A 404 3.52 3.31 -12.59
N MET A 405 3.93 4.15 -11.64
CA MET A 405 3.24 5.43 -11.37
C MET A 405 3.49 6.50 -12.43
N LEU A 406 4.65 6.44 -13.09
CA LEU A 406 5.10 7.42 -14.07
C LEU A 406 5.42 6.75 -15.40
N PRO A 407 5.20 7.45 -16.53
CA PRO A 407 5.52 6.94 -17.86
C PRO A 407 7.04 6.85 -18.05
N THR A 408 7.48 6.05 -19.02
CA THR A 408 8.90 5.90 -19.38
C THR A 408 9.56 7.24 -19.76
N ALA A 409 8.80 8.21 -20.26
CA ALA A 409 9.31 9.55 -20.55
C ALA A 409 9.83 10.28 -19.29
N ALA A 410 9.38 9.90 -18.10
CA ALA A 410 9.80 10.50 -16.83
C ALA A 410 11.05 9.83 -16.21
N GLU A 411 11.74 8.93 -16.91
CA GLU A 411 12.87 8.16 -16.34
C GLU A 411 14.00 9.06 -15.83
N GLY A 412 14.33 10.13 -16.57
CA GLY A 412 15.32 11.13 -16.14
C GLY A 412 14.91 11.88 -14.87
N PHE A 413 13.60 12.08 -14.66
CA PHE A 413 13.07 12.62 -13.41
C PHE A 413 13.16 11.60 -12.26
N LYS A 414 12.88 10.32 -12.51
CA LYS A 414 13.03 9.26 -11.51
C LYS A 414 14.46 9.14 -11.00
N GLU A 415 15.45 9.21 -11.88
CA GLU A 415 16.86 9.19 -11.48
C GLU A 415 17.21 10.40 -10.59
N LYS A 416 16.78 11.60 -10.98
CA LYS A 416 16.94 12.82 -10.16
C LYS A 416 16.28 12.68 -8.79
N LEU A 417 15.08 12.09 -8.74
CA LEU A 417 14.35 11.87 -7.49
C LEU A 417 15.07 10.86 -6.57
N THR A 418 15.60 9.78 -7.14
CA THR A 418 16.41 8.78 -6.43
C THR A 418 17.64 9.44 -5.79
N ASN A 419 18.37 10.23 -6.58
CA ASN A 419 19.52 10.97 -6.11
C ASN A 419 19.16 11.95 -4.98
N LYS A 420 17.99 12.61 -5.05
CA LYS A 420 17.50 13.46 -3.97
C LYS A 420 17.16 12.69 -2.69
N LEU A 421 16.48 11.54 -2.81
CA LEU A 421 16.16 10.66 -1.67
C LEU A 421 17.44 10.17 -1.00
N ASP A 422 18.41 9.68 -1.77
CA ASP A 422 19.70 9.22 -1.25
C ASP A 422 20.50 10.35 -0.59
N ALA A 423 20.48 11.55 -1.19
CA ALA A 423 21.14 12.72 -0.63
C ALA A 423 20.49 13.17 0.69
N SER A 424 19.16 13.15 0.79
CA SER A 424 18.44 13.49 2.02
C SER A 424 18.68 12.43 3.11
N LYS A 425 18.63 11.14 2.77
CA LYS A 425 18.97 10.04 3.68
C LYS A 425 20.36 10.16 4.30
N LYS A 426 21.37 10.59 3.52
CA LYS A 426 22.73 10.83 4.03
C LYS A 426 22.86 12.01 5.00
N LYS A 427 21.91 12.95 4.98
CA LYS A 427 21.91 14.11 5.88
C LYS A 427 21.33 13.79 7.25
N MET A 428 20.39 12.85 7.32
CA MET A 428 19.72 12.47 8.56
C MET A 428 20.72 11.80 9.51
N LYS A 429 20.85 12.33 10.73
CA LYS A 429 21.78 11.85 11.75
C LYS A 429 21.05 11.78 13.08
N LEU A 430 21.31 10.70 13.81
CA LEU A 430 20.91 10.57 15.21
C LEU A 430 22.16 10.74 16.07
N SER A 431 22.09 11.65 17.05
CA SER A 431 23.14 11.82 18.04
C SER A 431 23.32 10.55 18.90
N GLY A 432 24.46 10.44 19.59
CA GLY A 432 24.71 9.31 20.48
C GLY A 432 23.62 9.20 21.54
N ARG A 433 23.19 7.96 21.86
CA ARG A 433 22.15 7.71 22.85
C ARG A 433 22.52 8.39 24.19
N PRO A 434 21.60 9.16 24.81
CA PRO A 434 21.82 9.72 26.13
C PRO A 434 22.16 8.61 27.14
N SER A 435 23.07 8.91 28.07
CA SER A 435 23.28 8.01 29.21
C SER A 435 22.09 8.16 30.16
N PRO A 436 21.48 7.07 30.65
CA PRO A 436 20.42 7.17 31.65
C PRO A 436 20.97 7.90 32.88
N VAL A 437 20.27 8.96 33.29
CA VAL A 437 20.59 9.76 34.48
C VAL A 437 20.19 9.01 35.74
#